data_AF-A0A9P0A2R4-F1
#
_entry.id   AF-A0A9P0A2R4-F1
#
_cell.length_a   1.000
_cell.length_b   1.000
_cell.length_c   1.000
_cell.angle_alpha   90.00
_cell.angle_beta   90.00
_cell.angle_gamma   90.00
#
_symmetry.space_group_name_H-M   'P 1'
#
loop_
_entity.id
_entity.type
_entity.pdbx_description
1 polymer ?
#
loop_
_entity_poly.entity_id
_entity_poly.type
_entity_poly.pdbx_seq_one_letter_code
_entity_poly.pdbx_strand_id
1 'polypeptide(L)'
;MSSYYFIFFVSVVFNLQTAVESLLCYCDSCSTTNYTCVTDGYCFTSSTLDAKSGQSVKSYRCYNKSHVFPPENPLVCRPESNERNRDYAILCCEDYPYCNHNLNPSVNITGFAEPPWFPGVISNLNAWELALMIACPIAMICCAVVMGFSHLQRRRTLHYHCPENGDAQDGQPILGAYSLRHMIDMTTSGSGSGLPLLVQRSIARQITLDETIGKGRFGEVWRGRWRGENVAVKIFSSREERSWFREAEIYQTVMLRHDNILGFIAADNKDNGTWTQLWLVTDYHENGSLFDFLNRHTVDIPGMIRMALSIATGLAHLHMEIVGTQGKPAIAHRDLKSKNILVKSNGTCAIGDLGLAVRHDVTTDTVDIPLNNRVGTKRYMAPEVLEDSMNMNHFDSFKRGDVYALGLIFWEIARRCNVGGIYDEYQLPFFDLVPSDPTIDEMRRVVCIDKQRPSIPNRWQSCPALQVMSKVMKECWYPLAAARLTALRIKKTLANLSAIEDLKA
;
A
#
# COMPACT_ATOMS: atom_id res chain seq x y z
N MET A 1 -69.58 22.72 -10.60
CA MET A 1 -68.37 22.24 -11.30
C MET A 1 -67.17 22.55 -10.44
N SER A 2 -66.33 21.54 -10.20
CA SER A 2 -65.03 21.52 -9.50
C SER A 2 -64.91 22.19 -8.14
N SER A 3 -65.18 21.41 -7.07
CA SER A 3 -64.51 21.47 -5.76
C SER A 3 -64.94 20.29 -4.89
N TYR A 4 -64.50 19.08 -5.25
CA TYR A 4 -64.60 17.84 -4.44
C TYR A 4 -63.23 17.17 -4.33
N TYR A 5 -62.18 17.97 -4.14
CA TYR A 5 -60.80 17.52 -3.95
C TYR A 5 -60.25 18.10 -2.65
N PHE A 6 -60.86 17.79 -1.51
CA PHE A 6 -60.21 18.01 -0.21
C PHE A 6 -60.93 17.32 0.97
N ILE A 7 -61.30 16.04 0.83
CA ILE A 7 -61.85 15.28 1.96
C ILE A 7 -61.24 13.87 1.94
N PHE A 8 -60.48 13.56 2.99
CA PHE A 8 -59.88 12.26 3.34
C PHE A 8 -58.65 11.77 2.55
N PHE A 9 -57.59 12.58 2.63
CA PHE A 9 -56.20 12.15 2.53
C PHE A 9 -55.74 11.50 3.86
N VAL A 10 -56.41 10.43 4.29
CA VAL A 10 -55.97 9.52 5.38
C VAL A 10 -56.56 8.15 5.07
N SER A 11 -55.72 7.11 5.10
CA SER A 11 -56.01 5.69 4.79
C SER A 11 -55.74 5.30 3.34
N VAL A 12 -54.47 5.13 2.97
CA VAL A 12 -53.84 3.90 2.44
C VAL A 12 -52.33 4.19 2.33
N VAL A 13 -51.67 4.30 3.49
CA VAL A 13 -50.21 4.12 3.60
C VAL A 13 -50.03 3.16 4.77
N PHE A 14 -50.32 1.88 4.52
CA PHE A 14 -49.92 0.78 5.39
C PHE A 14 -49.72 -0.46 4.53
N ASN A 15 -48.46 -0.90 4.49
CA ASN A 15 -48.01 -2.26 4.20
C ASN A 15 -48.28 -2.82 2.79
N LEU A 16 -47.59 -2.27 1.79
CA LEU A 16 -46.92 -3.15 0.82
C LEU A 16 -45.56 -3.52 1.40
N GLN A 17 -45.59 -4.38 2.42
CA GLN A 17 -44.45 -5.20 2.75
C GLN A 17 -44.41 -6.24 1.65
N THR A 18 -43.54 -6.06 0.67
CA THR A 18 -43.21 -7.11 -0.31
C THR A 18 -42.92 -8.36 0.50
N ALA A 19 -43.78 -9.37 0.40
CA ALA A 19 -43.54 -10.66 0.99
C ALA A 19 -42.19 -11.14 0.46
N VAL A 20 -41.17 -11.16 1.32
CA VAL A 20 -39.92 -11.84 1.02
C VAL A 20 -40.33 -13.30 0.93
N GLU A 21 -40.31 -13.88 -0.28
CA GLU A 21 -40.49 -15.31 -0.46
C GLU A 21 -39.39 -16.01 0.33
N SER A 22 -39.73 -16.49 1.51
CA SER A 22 -38.81 -17.18 2.39
C SER A 22 -38.70 -18.63 1.92
N LEU A 23 -37.51 -19.02 1.46
CA LEU A 23 -37.21 -20.36 0.99
C LEU A 23 -36.94 -21.28 2.19
N LEU A 24 -37.61 -22.43 2.23
CA LEU A 24 -37.44 -23.44 3.27
C LEU A 24 -36.50 -24.54 2.79
N CYS A 25 -35.44 -24.83 3.54
CA CYS A 25 -34.38 -25.78 3.19
C CYS A 25 -34.26 -26.89 4.24
N TYR A 26 -33.76 -28.06 3.83
CA TYR A 26 -33.34 -29.10 4.77
C TYR A 26 -31.98 -28.74 5.38
N CYS A 27 -31.81 -28.96 6.69
CA CYS A 27 -30.58 -28.66 7.41
C CYS A 27 -30.20 -29.78 8.39
N ASP A 28 -29.08 -30.45 8.14
CA ASP A 28 -28.61 -31.57 8.94
C ASP A 28 -28.15 -31.16 10.35
N SER A 29 -27.57 -29.97 10.49
CA SER A 29 -27.08 -29.43 11.76
C SER A 29 -28.13 -28.64 12.57
N CYS A 30 -29.36 -28.50 12.07
CA CYS A 30 -30.40 -27.67 12.68
C CYS A 30 -31.37 -28.49 13.56
N SER A 31 -30.84 -29.17 14.57
CA SER A 31 -31.64 -30.04 15.47
C SER A 31 -32.71 -29.28 16.27
N THR A 32 -32.47 -28.00 16.57
CA THR A 32 -33.41 -27.13 17.31
C THR A 32 -34.62 -26.68 16.49
N THR A 33 -34.56 -26.80 15.16
CA THR A 33 -35.61 -26.37 14.23
C THR A 33 -36.08 -27.53 13.34
N ASN A 34 -36.14 -28.74 13.92
CA ASN A 34 -36.62 -29.96 13.27
C ASN A 34 -35.94 -30.24 11.91
N TYR A 35 -34.62 -30.05 11.83
CA TYR A 35 -33.80 -30.25 10.62
C TYR A 35 -34.21 -29.38 9.42
N THR A 36 -34.76 -28.20 9.69
CA THR A 36 -35.14 -27.24 8.65
C THR A 36 -34.57 -25.85 8.94
N CYS A 37 -34.31 -25.07 7.89
CA CYS A 37 -33.93 -23.67 8.02
C CYS A 37 -34.57 -22.81 6.93
N VAL A 38 -34.88 -21.55 7.26
CA VAL A 38 -35.56 -20.60 6.38
C VAL A 38 -34.55 -19.53 5.95
N THR A 39 -34.51 -19.22 4.66
CA THR A 39 -33.57 -18.26 4.07
C THR A 39 -34.20 -17.42 2.96
N ASP A 40 -33.64 -16.24 2.71
CA ASP A 40 -33.96 -15.37 1.57
C ASP A 40 -33.02 -15.58 0.36
N GLY A 41 -32.05 -16.49 0.50
CA GLY A 41 -31.07 -16.86 -0.52
C GLY A 41 -31.27 -18.28 -1.02
N TYR A 42 -30.30 -19.15 -0.75
CA TYR A 42 -30.16 -20.44 -1.44
C TYR A 42 -30.15 -21.62 -0.46
N CYS A 43 -30.78 -22.73 -0.85
CA CYS A 43 -30.52 -24.02 -0.23
C CYS A 43 -29.31 -24.67 -0.89
N PHE A 44 -28.46 -25.37 -0.13
CA PHE A 44 -27.30 -26.07 -0.70
C PHE A 44 -27.10 -27.47 -0.14
N THR A 45 -26.43 -28.29 -0.95
CA THR A 45 -25.98 -29.65 -0.63
C THR A 45 -24.50 -29.75 -0.94
N SER A 46 -23.75 -30.27 0.02
CA SER A 46 -22.32 -30.50 -0.09
C SER A 46 -22.01 -31.97 0.06
N SER A 47 -21.05 -32.47 -0.72
CA SER A 47 -20.54 -33.85 -0.64
C SER A 47 -19.05 -33.79 -0.32
N THR A 48 -18.66 -34.41 0.80
CA THR A 48 -17.27 -34.55 1.27
C THR A 48 -16.87 -36.02 1.24
N LEU A 49 -15.63 -36.32 0.90
CA LEU A 49 -15.06 -37.66 1.08
C LEU A 49 -14.60 -37.85 2.53
N ASP A 50 -15.14 -38.86 3.21
CA ASP A 50 -14.63 -39.25 4.53
C ASP A 50 -13.28 -39.98 4.38
N ALA A 51 -12.23 -39.39 4.94
CA ALA A 51 -10.85 -39.87 4.85
C ALA A 51 -10.65 -41.27 5.46
N LYS A 52 -11.58 -41.78 6.28
CA LYS A 52 -11.47 -43.11 6.92
C LYS A 52 -12.26 -44.20 6.20
N SER A 53 -13.39 -43.88 5.57
CA SER A 53 -14.30 -44.85 4.94
C SER A 53 -14.30 -44.81 3.41
N GLY A 54 -13.76 -43.75 2.80
CA GLY A 54 -13.80 -43.55 1.34
C GLY A 54 -15.22 -43.33 0.80
N GLN A 55 -16.22 -43.17 1.67
CA GLN A 55 -17.61 -42.94 1.30
C GLN A 55 -17.90 -41.44 1.25
N SER A 56 -18.69 -41.00 0.27
CA SER A 56 -19.13 -39.61 0.19
C SER A 56 -20.21 -39.32 1.25
N VAL A 57 -19.94 -38.40 2.17
CA VAL A 57 -20.89 -37.92 3.17
C VAL A 57 -21.54 -36.64 2.66
N LYS A 58 -22.88 -36.61 2.68
CA LYS A 58 -23.68 -35.44 2.27
C LYS A 58 -24.09 -34.60 3.48
N SER A 59 -24.00 -33.28 3.32
CA SER A 59 -24.48 -32.30 4.28
C SER A 59 -25.36 -31.25 3.62
N TYR A 60 -26.39 -30.80 4.34
CA TYR A 60 -27.47 -29.95 3.83
C TYR A 60 -27.61 -28.69 4.67
N ARG A 61 -27.67 -27.50 4.06
CA ARG A 61 -27.71 -26.21 4.76
C ARG A 61 -28.39 -25.12 3.91
N CYS A 62 -28.57 -23.92 4.49
CA CYS A 62 -29.09 -22.73 3.81
C CYS A 62 -28.15 -21.52 3.98
N TYR A 63 -28.18 -20.61 3.00
CA TYR A 63 -27.42 -19.37 2.98
C TYR A 63 -28.30 -18.16 2.71
N ASN A 64 -28.21 -17.15 3.58
CA ASN A 64 -28.85 -15.85 3.36
C ASN A 64 -28.11 -15.02 2.31
N LYS A 65 -28.83 -14.20 1.54
CA LYS A 65 -28.25 -13.34 0.49
C LYS A 65 -27.18 -12.39 1.01
N SER A 66 -27.32 -11.91 2.25
CA SER A 66 -26.34 -11.01 2.89
C SER A 66 -24.97 -11.66 3.15
N HIS A 67 -24.88 -12.98 3.20
CA HIS A 67 -23.66 -13.72 3.54
C HIS A 67 -22.97 -14.33 2.32
N VAL A 68 -23.49 -14.08 1.11
CA VAL A 68 -23.03 -14.69 -0.13
C VAL A 68 -22.58 -13.62 -1.12
N PHE A 69 -21.41 -13.79 -1.73
CA PHE A 69 -20.82 -12.84 -2.67
C PHE A 69 -20.45 -13.50 -4.01
N PRO A 70 -20.80 -12.90 -5.15
CA PRO A 70 -21.81 -11.85 -5.33
C PRO A 70 -23.25 -12.39 -5.09
N PRO A 71 -24.18 -11.56 -4.58
CA PRO A 71 -25.50 -12.02 -4.14
C PRO A 71 -26.41 -12.50 -5.28
N GLU A 72 -26.17 -12.06 -6.52
CA GLU A 72 -26.92 -12.51 -7.71
C GLU A 72 -26.33 -13.78 -8.35
N ASN A 73 -25.10 -14.16 -8.01
CA ASN A 73 -24.44 -15.34 -8.59
C ASN A 73 -23.37 -15.89 -7.62
N PRO A 74 -23.78 -16.65 -6.59
CA PRO A 74 -22.88 -17.16 -5.58
C PRO A 74 -21.69 -17.93 -6.17
N LEU A 75 -20.46 -17.48 -5.92
CA LEU A 75 -19.26 -18.21 -6.35
C LEU A 75 -19.17 -19.61 -5.72
N VAL A 76 -19.76 -19.77 -4.52
CA VAL A 76 -19.85 -21.03 -3.76
C VAL A 76 -20.71 -22.07 -4.48
N CYS A 77 -21.65 -21.64 -5.33
CA CYS A 77 -22.57 -22.51 -6.04
C CYS A 77 -22.08 -22.91 -7.44
N ARG A 78 -20.86 -22.47 -7.84
CA ARG A 78 -20.27 -22.82 -9.13
C ARG A 78 -19.40 -24.07 -9.04
N PRO A 79 -19.61 -25.09 -9.88
CA PRO A 79 -18.80 -26.32 -9.89
C PRO A 79 -17.31 -26.09 -10.20
N GLU A 80 -16.98 -25.07 -10.99
CA GLU A 80 -15.63 -24.82 -11.54
C GLU A 80 -14.63 -24.21 -10.54
N SER A 81 -15.06 -23.71 -9.38
CA SER A 81 -14.15 -23.02 -8.44
C SER A 81 -13.29 -23.96 -7.58
N ASN A 82 -13.52 -25.28 -7.66
CA ASN A 82 -12.92 -26.29 -6.79
C ASN A 82 -11.91 -27.24 -7.47
N GLU A 83 -11.30 -26.90 -8.60
CA GLU A 83 -10.23 -27.74 -9.19
C GLU A 83 -9.01 -27.96 -8.27
N ARG A 84 -8.87 -27.18 -7.20
CA ARG A 84 -7.81 -27.36 -6.18
C ARG A 84 -8.19 -28.28 -5.01
N ASN A 85 -9.46 -28.64 -4.83
CA ASN A 85 -9.94 -29.52 -3.75
C ASN A 85 -10.76 -30.67 -4.32
N ARG A 86 -10.08 -31.78 -4.64
CA ARG A 86 -10.70 -32.99 -5.24
C ARG A 86 -11.63 -33.77 -4.30
N ASP A 87 -11.72 -33.36 -3.04
CA ASP A 87 -12.42 -34.10 -1.98
C ASP A 87 -13.78 -33.48 -1.58
N TYR A 88 -14.21 -32.40 -2.27
CA TYR A 88 -15.38 -31.62 -1.87
C TYR A 88 -16.13 -30.96 -3.05
N ALA A 89 -17.45 -31.17 -3.12
CA ALA A 89 -18.33 -30.57 -4.13
C ALA A 89 -19.59 -29.94 -3.50
N ILE A 90 -20.03 -28.78 -4.00
CA ILE A 90 -21.24 -28.08 -3.56
C ILE A 90 -22.17 -27.83 -4.75
N LEU A 91 -23.48 -27.99 -4.55
CA LEU A 91 -24.54 -27.51 -5.43
C LEU A 91 -25.57 -26.71 -4.63
N CYS A 92 -26.18 -25.71 -5.27
CA CYS A 92 -27.22 -24.88 -4.68
C CYS A 92 -28.48 -24.85 -5.55
N CYS A 93 -29.62 -24.51 -4.95
CA CYS A 93 -30.91 -24.34 -5.61
C CYS A 93 -31.76 -23.28 -4.90
N GLU A 94 -32.70 -22.68 -5.64
CA GLU A 94 -33.65 -21.68 -5.12
C GLU A 94 -35.10 -21.89 -5.64
N ASP A 95 -35.34 -22.94 -6.42
CA ASP A 95 -36.57 -23.06 -7.23
C ASP A 95 -37.83 -23.43 -6.42
N TYR A 96 -37.70 -24.20 -5.34
CA TYR A 96 -38.82 -24.68 -4.53
C TYR A 96 -38.39 -25.14 -3.12
N PRO A 97 -39.32 -25.24 -2.15
CA PRO A 97 -39.00 -25.71 -0.80
C PRO A 97 -38.34 -27.10 -0.77
N TYR A 98 -37.30 -27.27 0.05
CA TYR A 98 -36.52 -28.51 0.19
C TYR A 98 -35.79 -28.96 -1.08
N CYS A 99 -35.54 -28.07 -2.05
CA CYS A 99 -34.86 -28.41 -3.29
C CYS A 99 -33.48 -29.07 -3.07
N ASN A 100 -32.81 -28.77 -1.95
CA ASN A 100 -31.49 -29.33 -1.64
C ASN A 100 -31.50 -30.85 -1.38
N HIS A 101 -32.64 -31.45 -1.06
CA HIS A 101 -32.73 -32.90 -0.90
C HIS A 101 -32.49 -33.67 -2.22
N ASN A 102 -32.70 -33.01 -3.36
CA ASN A 102 -32.59 -33.64 -4.69
C ASN A 102 -31.23 -33.36 -5.36
N LEU A 103 -30.35 -32.58 -4.73
CA LEU A 103 -29.05 -32.25 -5.25
C LEU A 103 -28.03 -33.37 -4.96
N ASN A 104 -27.29 -33.77 -6.00
CA ASN A 104 -26.25 -34.80 -5.92
C ASN A 104 -24.92 -34.26 -6.47
N PRO A 105 -24.10 -33.58 -5.64
CA PRO A 105 -22.77 -33.15 -6.05
C PRO A 105 -21.88 -34.38 -6.26
N SER A 106 -21.32 -34.58 -7.46
CA SER A 106 -20.36 -35.66 -7.71
C SER A 106 -18.95 -35.23 -7.32
N VAL A 107 -18.26 -36.07 -6.54
CA VAL A 107 -16.85 -35.92 -6.20
C VAL A 107 -16.05 -36.89 -7.08
N ASN A 108 -15.18 -36.37 -7.95
CA ASN A 108 -14.42 -37.20 -8.89
C ASN A 108 -13.24 -37.90 -8.18
N ILE A 109 -13.44 -39.15 -7.76
CA ILE A 109 -12.36 -40.05 -7.34
C ILE A 109 -11.62 -40.50 -8.61
N THR A 110 -10.59 -39.75 -9.02
CA THR A 110 -9.73 -40.15 -10.16
C THR A 110 -8.34 -40.52 -9.64
N GLY A 111 -8.23 -41.76 -9.19
CA GLY A 111 -6.99 -42.51 -9.09
C GLY A 111 -7.22 -43.90 -9.68
N PHE A 112 -6.58 -44.17 -10.82
CA PHE A 112 -6.60 -45.43 -11.57
C PHE A 112 -7.94 -45.82 -12.21
N ALA A 113 -8.24 -45.24 -13.38
CA ALA A 113 -9.03 -45.91 -14.39
C ALA A 113 -8.43 -45.60 -15.76
N GLU A 114 -8.02 -46.66 -16.46
CA GLU A 114 -7.63 -46.66 -17.86
C GLU A 114 -8.73 -45.99 -18.72
N PRO A 115 -8.37 -45.32 -19.83
CA PRO A 115 -9.37 -44.69 -20.68
C PRO A 115 -10.34 -45.74 -21.24
N PRO A 116 -11.65 -45.46 -21.26
CA PRO A 116 -12.63 -46.38 -21.82
C PRO A 116 -12.37 -46.54 -23.32
N TRP A 117 -11.94 -47.75 -23.66
CA TRP A 117 -11.84 -48.25 -25.02
C TRP A 117 -13.23 -48.13 -25.67
N PHE A 118 -13.38 -47.27 -26.67
CA PHE A 118 -14.55 -47.30 -27.57
C PHE A 118 -14.44 -48.57 -28.43
N PRO A 119 -15.30 -49.59 -28.24
CA PRO A 119 -15.32 -50.71 -29.16
C PRO A 119 -16.24 -50.33 -30.33
N GLY A 120 -15.67 -50.22 -31.52
CA GLY A 120 -16.44 -50.35 -32.75
C GLY A 120 -16.62 -49.07 -33.55
N VAL A 121 -15.52 -48.55 -34.12
CA VAL A 121 -15.53 -47.97 -35.49
C VAL A 121 -14.19 -48.22 -36.21
N ILE A 122 -13.08 -48.45 -35.52
CA ILE A 122 -11.75 -48.60 -36.16
C ILE A 122 -11.32 -50.07 -36.15
N SER A 123 -12.06 -50.94 -36.84
CA SER A 123 -11.66 -52.34 -37.03
C SER A 123 -11.07 -52.64 -38.41
N ASN A 124 -10.64 -51.62 -39.18
CA ASN A 124 -10.01 -51.83 -40.50
C ASN A 124 -9.05 -50.69 -40.94
N LEU A 125 -8.27 -50.09 -40.05
CA LEU A 125 -7.22 -49.13 -40.46
C LEU A 125 -5.88 -49.52 -39.84
N ASN A 126 -4.87 -49.69 -40.69
CA ASN A 126 -3.53 -50.11 -40.28
C ASN A 126 -2.88 -48.98 -39.47
N ALA A 127 -2.02 -49.33 -38.51
CA ALA A 127 -1.39 -48.37 -37.61
C ALA A 127 -0.68 -47.20 -38.34
N TRP A 128 -0.20 -47.42 -39.57
CA TRP A 128 0.48 -46.40 -40.36
C TRP A 128 -0.49 -45.41 -41.03
N GLU A 129 -1.72 -45.84 -41.30
CA GLU A 129 -2.79 -44.95 -41.81
C GLU A 129 -3.28 -44.00 -40.72
N LEU A 130 -3.35 -44.47 -39.46
CA LEU A 130 -3.68 -43.64 -38.30
C LEU A 130 -2.58 -42.62 -38.02
N ALA A 131 -1.31 -43.03 -38.14
CA ALA A 131 -0.16 -42.13 -37.97
C ALA A 131 -0.16 -41.01 -39.03
N LEU A 132 -0.49 -41.32 -40.29
CA LEU A 132 -0.61 -40.32 -41.35
C LEU A 132 -1.80 -39.37 -41.13
N MET A 133 -2.93 -39.89 -40.65
CA MET A 133 -4.12 -39.08 -40.33
C MET A 133 -3.88 -38.05 -39.22
N ILE A 134 -2.96 -38.32 -38.29
CA ILE A 134 -2.63 -37.40 -37.18
C ILE A 134 -1.43 -36.50 -37.55
N ALA A 135 -0.42 -37.04 -38.22
CA ALA A 135 0.78 -36.28 -38.57
C ALA A 135 0.51 -35.22 -39.66
N CYS A 136 -0.34 -35.51 -40.65
CA CYS A 136 -0.63 -34.58 -41.74
C CYS A 136 -1.32 -33.28 -41.27
N PRO A 137 -2.37 -33.31 -40.42
CA PRO A 137 -2.97 -32.08 -39.89
C PRO A 137 -1.98 -31.25 -39.04
N ILE A 138 -1.17 -31.91 -38.22
CA ILE A 138 -0.17 -31.22 -37.38
C ILE A 138 0.89 -30.54 -38.26
N ALA A 139 1.40 -31.24 -39.27
CA ALA A 139 2.36 -30.68 -40.22
C ALA A 139 1.75 -29.50 -41.00
N MET A 140 0.48 -29.60 -41.40
CA MET A 140 -0.24 -28.51 -42.08
C MET A 140 -0.43 -27.28 -41.19
N ILE A 141 -0.76 -27.47 -39.92
CA ILE A 141 -0.88 -26.38 -38.93
C ILE A 141 0.49 -25.73 -38.71
N CYS A 142 1.56 -26.51 -38.54
CA CYS A 142 2.92 -25.99 -38.41
C CYS A 142 3.34 -25.19 -39.66
N CYS A 143 3.05 -25.71 -40.86
CA CYS A 143 3.33 -24.99 -42.11
C CYS A 143 2.52 -23.70 -42.21
N ALA A 144 1.25 -23.69 -41.81
CA ALA A 144 0.42 -22.49 -41.78
C ALA A 144 0.95 -21.43 -40.81
N VAL A 145 1.47 -21.84 -39.64
CA VAL A 145 2.11 -20.94 -38.67
C VAL A 145 3.39 -20.33 -39.25
N VAL A 146 4.25 -21.13 -39.89
CA VAL A 146 5.49 -20.63 -40.52
C VAL A 146 5.18 -19.73 -41.72
N MET A 147 4.18 -20.07 -42.53
CA MET A 147 3.70 -19.23 -43.63
C MET A 147 3.09 -17.93 -43.09
N GLY A 148 2.32 -17.96 -42.00
CA GLY A 148 1.81 -16.77 -41.33
C GLY A 148 2.92 -15.88 -40.80
N PHE A 149 3.93 -16.46 -40.15
CA PHE A 149 5.09 -15.73 -39.63
C PHE A 149 5.91 -15.10 -40.76
N SER A 150 6.19 -15.84 -41.83
CA SER A 150 6.91 -15.33 -43.01
C SER A 150 6.11 -14.28 -43.77
N HIS A 151 4.78 -14.38 -43.82
CA HIS A 151 3.92 -13.36 -44.43
C HIS A 151 3.85 -12.07 -43.60
N LEU A 152 3.82 -12.18 -42.26
CA LEU A 152 3.94 -11.05 -41.34
C LEU A 152 5.33 -10.40 -41.43
N GLN A 153 6.38 -11.20 -41.54
CA GLN A 153 7.76 -10.74 -41.68
C GLN A 153 7.98 -10.07 -43.05
N ARG A 154 7.40 -10.61 -44.13
CA ARG A 154 7.40 -10.01 -45.47
C ARG A 154 6.59 -8.71 -45.52
N ARG A 155 5.46 -8.60 -44.82
CA ARG A 155 4.72 -7.33 -44.64
C ARG A 155 5.53 -6.29 -43.87
N ARG A 156 6.28 -6.70 -42.84
CA ARG A 156 7.22 -5.80 -42.14
C ARG A 156 8.37 -5.35 -43.04
N THR A 157 8.83 -6.22 -43.94
CA THR A 157 9.93 -5.91 -44.87
C THR A 157 9.47 -5.02 -46.03
N LEU A 158 8.22 -5.14 -46.49
CA LEU A 158 7.66 -4.28 -47.56
C LEU A 158 7.40 -2.83 -47.12
N HIS A 159 7.29 -2.56 -45.82
CA HIS A 159 7.16 -1.20 -45.27
C HIS A 159 8.51 -0.52 -44.97
N TYR A 160 9.63 -1.20 -45.20
CA TYR A 160 10.98 -0.66 -45.10
C TYR A 160 11.66 -0.66 -46.47
N HIS A 161 11.21 0.25 -47.35
CA HIS A 161 11.97 0.60 -48.53
C HIS A 161 11.98 2.13 -48.71
N CYS A 162 13.03 2.76 -48.16
CA CYS A 162 13.57 4.03 -48.65
C CYS A 162 15.09 4.03 -48.39
N PRO A 163 15.87 4.68 -49.27
CA PRO A 163 17.19 4.21 -49.66
C PRO A 163 18.28 4.67 -48.69
N GLU A 164 19.29 3.82 -48.61
CA GLU A 164 20.58 4.06 -47.99
C GLU A 164 21.38 5.04 -48.86
N ASN A 165 21.74 6.19 -48.29
CA ASN A 165 22.88 6.99 -48.73
C ASN A 165 23.62 7.45 -47.48
N GLY A 166 24.91 7.10 -47.44
CA GLY A 166 25.80 7.35 -46.30
C GLY A 166 26.07 8.82 -46.04
N ASP A 167 26.25 9.16 -44.77
CA ASP A 167 27.56 9.53 -44.23
C ASP A 167 27.46 9.65 -42.71
N ALA A 168 28.60 9.41 -42.06
CA ALA A 168 28.73 9.39 -40.61
C ALA A 168 28.54 10.79 -39.99
N GLN A 169 27.57 10.94 -39.08
CA GLN A 169 27.69 11.76 -37.86
C GLN A 169 26.44 11.70 -36.97
N ASP A 170 26.69 11.49 -35.68
CA ASP A 170 25.90 11.86 -34.50
C ASP A 170 24.42 11.41 -34.45
N GLY A 171 24.18 10.25 -33.83
CA GLY A 171 22.85 9.76 -33.51
C GLY A 171 22.23 10.49 -32.31
N GLN A 172 21.40 11.50 -32.59
CA GLN A 172 20.40 12.00 -31.64
C GLN A 172 19.40 10.89 -31.24
N PRO A 173 19.01 10.78 -29.95
CA PRO A 173 17.96 9.85 -29.54
C PRO A 173 16.55 10.37 -29.89
N ILE A 174 15.69 9.44 -30.30
CA ILE A 174 14.30 9.62 -30.82
C ILE A 174 13.28 10.07 -29.75
N LEU A 175 13.72 10.32 -28.52
CA LEU A 175 13.06 11.23 -27.61
C LEU A 175 14.17 12.14 -27.09
N GLY A 176 14.09 13.44 -27.40
CA GLY A 176 15.07 14.43 -26.94
C GLY A 176 15.34 14.27 -25.44
N ALA A 177 16.56 14.62 -25.02
CA ALA A 177 17.07 14.50 -23.66
C ALA A 177 16.15 15.20 -22.64
N TYR A 178 15.07 14.55 -22.25
CA TYR A 178 14.21 14.97 -21.16
C TYR A 178 14.78 14.35 -19.89
N SER A 179 15.21 15.20 -18.97
CA SER A 179 15.62 14.75 -17.64
C SER A 179 14.50 13.94 -16.98
N LEU A 180 14.86 13.03 -16.07
CA LEU A 180 13.90 12.27 -15.27
C LEU A 180 12.80 13.17 -14.68
N ARG A 181 13.21 14.36 -14.23
CA ARG A 181 12.32 15.39 -13.70
C ARG A 181 11.26 15.84 -14.72
N HIS A 182 11.67 16.10 -15.96
CA HIS A 182 10.75 16.51 -17.02
C HIS A 182 9.76 15.39 -17.41
N MET A 183 10.16 14.12 -17.35
CA MET A 183 9.23 13.01 -17.59
C MET A 183 8.19 12.88 -16.49
N ILE A 184 8.62 13.04 -15.23
CA ILE A 184 7.70 13.05 -14.10
C ILE A 184 6.73 14.22 -14.24
N ASP A 185 7.25 15.42 -14.53
CA ASP A 185 6.45 16.64 -14.70
C ASP A 185 5.43 16.51 -15.85
N MET A 186 5.79 15.91 -16.99
CA MET A 186 4.84 15.68 -18.10
C MET A 186 3.77 14.61 -17.81
N THR A 187 4.01 13.69 -16.87
CA THR A 187 3.00 12.72 -16.41
C THR A 187 2.11 13.27 -15.29
N THR A 188 2.40 14.49 -14.79
CA THR A 188 1.67 15.11 -13.66
C THR A 188 0.41 15.89 -14.05
N SER A 189 0.06 15.97 -15.33
CA SER A 189 -1.23 16.55 -15.75
C SER A 189 -2.40 15.61 -15.44
N GLY A 190 -2.73 15.43 -14.15
CA GLY A 190 -4.10 15.06 -13.77
C GLY A 190 -4.35 14.32 -12.46
N SER A 191 -3.65 13.24 -12.09
CA SER A 191 -4.23 12.34 -11.05
C SER A 191 -3.32 11.42 -10.20
N GLY A 192 -1.98 11.43 -10.26
CA GLY A 192 -1.25 10.44 -9.44
C GLY A 192 0.24 10.67 -9.26
N SER A 193 0.73 10.33 -8.07
CA SER A 193 2.06 10.58 -7.49
C SER A 193 3.24 9.80 -8.11
N GLY A 194 3.11 9.31 -9.34
CA GLY A 194 4.15 8.53 -10.04
C GLY A 194 3.82 8.31 -11.52
N LEU A 195 4.69 7.60 -12.24
CA LEU A 195 4.51 7.29 -13.67
C LEU A 195 3.29 6.37 -13.89
N PRO A 196 2.63 6.39 -15.07
CA PRO A 196 1.50 5.50 -15.38
C PRO A 196 1.83 4.01 -15.14
N LEU A 197 0.86 3.22 -14.66
CA LEU A 197 1.03 1.80 -14.28
C LEU A 197 1.72 0.92 -15.35
N LEU A 198 1.43 1.17 -16.64
CA LEU A 198 2.06 0.42 -17.74
C LEU A 198 3.54 0.75 -17.94
N VAL A 199 3.96 1.96 -17.56
CA VAL A 199 5.38 2.35 -17.55
C VAL A 199 6.07 1.71 -16.33
N GLN A 200 5.38 1.63 -15.18
CA GLN A 200 5.95 1.09 -13.94
C GLN A 200 6.42 -0.37 -14.03
N ARG A 201 5.68 -1.26 -14.71
CA ARG A 201 5.96 -2.71 -14.81
C ARG A 201 7.17 -3.12 -15.69
N SER A 202 8.02 -2.16 -16.05
CA SER A 202 9.21 -2.40 -16.86
C SER A 202 10.44 -1.61 -16.39
N ILE A 203 10.30 -0.85 -15.30
CA ILE A 203 11.34 0.06 -14.81
C ILE A 203 12.47 -0.74 -14.14
N ALA A 204 12.16 -1.77 -13.36
CA ALA A 204 13.17 -2.56 -12.66
C ALA A 204 14.16 -3.26 -13.61
N ARG A 205 13.73 -3.55 -14.85
CA ARG A 205 14.60 -4.11 -15.91
C ARG A 205 15.60 -3.09 -16.47
N GLN A 206 15.28 -1.80 -16.39
CA GLN A 206 16.10 -0.70 -16.90
C GLN A 206 17.04 -0.11 -15.83
N ILE A 207 16.90 -0.53 -14.58
CA ILE A 207 17.73 -0.05 -13.46
C ILE A 207 18.90 -1.00 -13.23
N THR A 208 20.09 -0.42 -13.18
CA THR A 208 21.29 -1.08 -12.66
C THR A 208 21.47 -0.72 -11.20
N LEU A 209 21.64 -1.72 -10.32
CA LEU A 209 21.97 -1.48 -8.92
C LEU A 209 23.48 -1.21 -8.81
N ASP A 210 23.86 -0.20 -8.04
CA ASP A 210 25.25 0.17 -7.81
C ASP A 210 25.73 -0.33 -6.45
N GLU A 211 25.26 0.29 -5.35
CA GLU A 211 25.71 0.00 -3.99
C GLU A 211 24.54 -0.03 -2.99
N THR A 212 24.68 -0.82 -1.94
CA THR A 212 23.73 -0.81 -0.82
C THR A 212 23.94 0.42 0.05
N ILE A 213 22.92 1.26 0.19
CA ILE A 213 22.98 2.51 0.97
C ILE A 213 22.31 2.39 2.35
N GLY A 214 21.53 1.34 2.59
CA GLY A 214 20.93 1.11 3.90
C GLY A 214 20.24 -0.24 4.02
N LYS A 215 20.06 -0.71 5.26
CA LYS A 215 19.20 -1.86 5.59
C LYS A 215 18.04 -1.37 6.45
N GLY A 216 16.84 -1.45 5.93
CA GLY A 216 15.60 -1.06 6.60
C GLY A 216 14.96 -2.22 7.35
N ARG A 217 13.77 -1.97 7.94
CA ARG A 217 13.00 -2.98 8.67
C ARG A 217 12.49 -4.13 7.78
N PHE A 218 12.20 -3.82 6.52
CA PHE A 218 11.50 -4.71 5.59
C PHE A 218 12.28 -4.98 4.29
N GLY A 219 13.56 -4.62 4.25
CA GLY A 219 14.32 -4.72 3.00
C GLY A 219 15.61 -3.91 2.98
N GLU A 220 16.37 -4.11 1.92
CA GLU A 220 17.62 -3.39 1.66
C GLU A 220 17.36 -2.22 0.70
N VAL A 221 17.99 -1.08 0.95
CA VAL A 221 17.93 0.11 0.09
C VAL A 221 19.23 0.21 -0.68
N TRP A 222 19.12 0.31 -1.99
CA TRP A 222 20.22 0.40 -2.93
C TRP A 222 20.20 1.75 -3.63
N ARG A 223 21.38 2.30 -3.93
CA ARG A 223 21.52 3.28 -5.00
C ARG A 223 21.49 2.52 -6.33
N GLY A 224 20.64 2.93 -7.24
CA GLY A 224 20.63 2.45 -8.61
C GLY A 224 20.77 3.60 -9.60
N ARG A 225 21.03 3.25 -10.87
CA ARG A 225 20.98 4.18 -11.99
C ARG A 225 19.83 3.85 -12.92
N TRP A 226 19.03 4.87 -13.24
CA TRP A 226 17.97 4.80 -14.25
C TRP A 226 18.14 5.93 -15.26
N ARG A 227 18.41 5.58 -16.53
CA ARG A 227 18.61 6.56 -17.61
C ARG A 227 19.67 7.63 -17.29
N GLY A 228 20.75 7.22 -16.61
CA GLY A 228 21.85 8.10 -16.21
C GLY A 228 21.64 8.86 -14.89
N GLU A 229 20.43 8.83 -14.32
CA GLU A 229 20.09 9.49 -13.06
C GLU A 229 20.16 8.53 -11.88
N ASN A 230 20.54 9.04 -10.70
CA ASN A 230 20.55 8.26 -9.47
C ASN A 230 19.13 8.08 -8.92
N VAL A 231 18.78 6.85 -8.56
CA VAL A 231 17.51 6.48 -7.90
C VAL A 231 17.79 5.65 -6.65
N ALA A 232 16.88 5.71 -5.68
CA ALA A 232 16.91 4.81 -4.54
C ALA A 232 15.94 3.65 -4.78
N VAL A 233 16.39 2.42 -4.55
CA VAL A 233 15.62 1.20 -4.78
C VAL A 233 15.54 0.43 -3.46
N LYS A 234 14.35 0.40 -2.85
CA LYS A 234 14.06 -0.45 -1.70
C LYS A 234 13.58 -1.80 -2.20
N ILE A 235 14.32 -2.85 -1.86
CA ILE A 235 14.08 -4.22 -2.32
C ILE A 235 13.54 -5.04 -1.17
N PHE A 236 12.35 -5.61 -1.37
CA PHE A 236 11.66 -6.48 -0.43
C PHE A 236 11.71 -7.93 -0.93
N SER A 237 11.73 -8.86 0.01
CA SER A 237 11.52 -10.28 -0.30
C SER A 237 10.04 -10.56 -0.59
N SER A 238 9.75 -11.66 -1.27
CA SER A 238 8.35 -12.12 -1.48
C SER A 238 7.59 -12.37 -0.16
N ARG A 239 8.29 -12.61 0.95
CA ARG A 239 7.69 -12.76 2.28
C ARG A 239 7.16 -11.43 2.85
N GLU A 240 7.64 -10.31 2.32
CA GLU A 240 7.34 -8.95 2.77
C GLU A 240 6.36 -8.23 1.82
N GLU A 241 5.67 -8.98 0.96
CA GLU A 241 4.72 -8.45 -0.03
C GLU A 241 3.68 -7.52 0.58
N ARG A 242 3.15 -7.83 1.77
CA ARG A 242 2.18 -6.96 2.47
C ARG A 242 2.78 -5.59 2.84
N SER A 243 4.04 -5.57 3.28
CA SER A 243 4.73 -4.31 3.62
C SER A 243 5.07 -3.51 2.36
N TRP A 244 5.55 -4.17 1.30
CA TRP A 244 5.80 -3.53 0.00
C TRP A 244 4.51 -2.96 -0.60
N PHE A 245 3.43 -3.74 -0.61
CA PHE A 245 2.15 -3.33 -1.14
C PHE A 245 1.59 -2.13 -0.38
N ARG A 246 1.64 -2.16 0.96
CA ARG A 246 1.20 -1.03 1.78
C ARG A 246 1.99 0.24 1.49
N GLU A 247 3.32 0.14 1.45
CA GLU A 247 4.16 1.31 1.20
C GLU A 247 3.92 1.87 -0.22
N ALA A 248 3.85 0.99 -1.23
CA ALA A 248 3.53 1.37 -2.60
C ALA A 248 2.13 2.02 -2.72
N GLU A 249 1.12 1.46 -2.06
CA GLU A 249 -0.25 1.98 -2.01
C GLU A 249 -0.29 3.38 -1.42
N ILE A 250 0.40 3.60 -0.29
CA ILE A 250 0.47 4.92 0.33
C ILE A 250 1.15 5.90 -0.61
N TYR A 251 2.32 5.56 -1.17
CA TYR A 251 3.01 6.46 -2.10
C TYR A 251 2.18 6.78 -3.36
N GLN A 252 1.32 5.89 -3.82
CA GLN A 252 0.42 6.09 -4.96
C GLN A 252 -0.85 6.88 -4.62
N THR A 253 -1.01 7.35 -3.38
CA THR A 253 -2.16 8.17 -2.98
C THR A 253 -2.24 9.44 -3.82
N VAL A 254 -3.43 9.74 -4.33
CA VAL A 254 -3.74 10.93 -5.12
C VAL A 254 -3.33 12.19 -4.36
N MET A 255 -2.72 13.15 -5.09
CA MET A 255 -2.22 14.43 -4.54
C MET A 255 -1.21 14.29 -3.38
N LEU A 256 -0.57 13.13 -3.19
CA LEU A 256 0.46 12.96 -2.16
C LEU A 256 1.78 13.67 -2.50
N ARG A 257 2.14 13.74 -3.78
CA ARG A 257 3.42 14.32 -4.24
C ARG A 257 3.55 15.75 -3.75
N HIS A 258 4.66 16.05 -3.08
CA HIS A 258 4.95 17.34 -2.48
C HIS A 258 6.47 17.47 -2.29
N ASP A 259 7.02 18.69 -2.35
CA ASP A 259 8.48 18.89 -2.28
C ASP A 259 9.10 18.35 -0.99
N ASN A 260 8.37 18.33 0.12
CA ASN A 260 8.87 17.79 1.39
C ASN A 260 8.39 16.37 1.71
N ILE A 261 7.95 15.62 0.69
CA ILE A 261 7.69 14.18 0.74
C ILE A 261 8.60 13.50 -0.29
N LEU A 262 9.13 12.33 0.05
CA LEU A 262 10.03 11.59 -0.84
C LEU A 262 9.33 11.29 -2.18
N GLY A 263 9.99 11.66 -3.28
CA GLY A 263 9.46 11.47 -4.62
C GLY A 263 9.39 10.00 -4.98
N PHE A 264 8.18 9.46 -5.05
CA PHE A 264 7.92 8.13 -5.59
C PHE A 264 8.05 8.14 -7.11
N ILE A 265 8.67 7.09 -7.65
CA ILE A 265 8.83 6.89 -9.10
C ILE A 265 7.96 5.72 -9.55
N ALA A 266 8.17 4.54 -8.95
CA ALA A 266 7.50 3.32 -9.36
C ALA A 266 7.55 2.21 -8.30
N ALA A 267 6.62 1.27 -8.40
CA ALA A 267 6.69 -0.03 -7.75
C ALA A 267 6.68 -1.11 -8.84
N ASP A 268 7.62 -2.05 -8.79
CA ASP A 268 7.82 -3.05 -9.85
C ASP A 268 8.36 -4.36 -9.28
N ASN A 269 8.29 -5.44 -10.04
CA ASN A 269 8.79 -6.76 -9.66
C ASN A 269 9.95 -7.16 -10.56
N LYS A 270 11.03 -7.67 -9.98
CA LYS A 270 12.19 -8.19 -10.72
C LYS A 270 12.41 -9.65 -10.38
N ASP A 271 12.27 -10.50 -11.39
CA ASP A 271 12.66 -11.90 -11.30
C ASP A 271 14.12 -12.03 -11.74
N ASN A 272 14.96 -12.65 -10.91
CA ASN A 272 16.36 -12.92 -11.20
C ASN A 272 16.61 -14.39 -11.64
N GLY A 273 15.55 -15.16 -11.87
CA GLY A 273 15.58 -16.57 -12.24
C GLY A 273 15.59 -17.53 -11.05
N THR A 274 15.72 -17.03 -9.82
CA THR A 274 15.78 -17.83 -8.58
C THR A 274 14.74 -17.41 -7.55
N TRP A 275 14.48 -16.12 -7.42
CA TRP A 275 13.40 -15.59 -6.59
C TRP A 275 12.92 -14.23 -7.10
N THR A 276 11.66 -13.91 -6.81
CA THR A 276 11.08 -12.60 -7.12
C THR A 276 11.46 -11.57 -6.07
N GLN A 277 11.97 -10.43 -6.54
CA GLN A 277 12.20 -9.24 -5.73
C GLN A 277 11.09 -8.22 -6.00
N LEU A 278 10.58 -7.60 -4.94
CA LEU A 278 9.60 -6.51 -5.04
C LEU A 278 10.35 -5.20 -4.82
N TRP A 279 10.29 -4.30 -5.80
CA TRP A 279 11.04 -3.06 -5.83
C TRP A 279 10.13 -1.87 -5.60
N LEU A 280 10.60 -0.93 -4.79
CA LEU A 280 10.01 0.40 -4.62
C LEU A 280 11.09 1.43 -4.96
N VAL A 281 10.85 2.19 -6.02
CA VAL A 281 11.82 3.13 -6.61
C VAL A 281 11.42 4.55 -6.27
N THR A 282 12.36 5.31 -5.71
CA THR A 282 12.18 6.72 -5.31
C THR A 282 13.36 7.58 -5.77
N ASP A 283 13.20 8.90 -5.65
CA ASP A 283 14.31 9.84 -5.78
C ASP A 283 15.46 9.46 -4.84
N TYR A 284 16.70 9.60 -5.34
CA TYR A 284 17.90 9.48 -4.52
C TYR A 284 18.32 10.85 -3.99
N HIS A 285 18.73 10.91 -2.72
CA HIS A 285 19.26 12.11 -2.09
C HIS A 285 20.64 11.81 -1.49
N GLU A 286 21.67 12.45 -2.05
CA GLU A 286 23.09 12.19 -1.74
C GLU A 286 23.48 12.48 -0.29
N ASN A 287 22.83 13.46 0.34
CA ASN A 287 23.06 13.81 1.74
C ASN A 287 22.49 12.76 2.71
N GLY A 288 21.79 11.74 2.20
CA GLY A 288 21.26 10.63 2.98
C GLY A 288 20.17 11.07 3.96
N SER A 289 20.05 10.32 5.06
CA SER A 289 19.08 10.64 6.10
C SER A 289 19.50 11.84 6.93
N LEU A 290 18.54 12.51 7.57
CA LEU A 290 18.79 13.59 8.53
C LEU A 290 19.68 13.09 9.68
N PHE A 291 19.49 11.84 10.11
CA PHE A 291 20.39 11.16 11.05
C PHE A 291 21.84 11.19 10.55
N ASP A 292 22.09 10.72 9.33
CA ASP A 292 23.44 10.67 8.75
C ASP A 292 24.04 12.07 8.57
N PHE A 293 23.22 13.01 8.11
CA PHE A 293 23.62 14.39 7.86
C PHE A 293 24.04 15.10 9.15
N LEU A 294 23.24 15.00 10.22
CA LEU A 294 23.50 15.65 11.50
C LEU A 294 24.68 15.03 12.27
N ASN A 295 25.02 13.76 12.01
CA ASN A 295 26.24 13.14 12.53
C ASN A 295 27.50 13.72 11.90
N ARG A 296 27.45 14.11 10.62
CA ARG A 296 28.62 14.57 9.85
C ARG A 296 28.77 16.09 9.83
N HIS A 297 27.66 16.82 9.98
CA HIS A 297 27.62 18.26 9.78
C HIS A 297 27.06 18.99 11.00
N THR A 298 27.42 20.26 11.09
CA THR A 298 26.68 21.26 11.87
C THR A 298 25.91 22.15 10.92
N VAL A 299 24.84 22.78 11.39
CA VAL A 299 24.05 23.74 10.62
C VAL A 299 24.11 25.11 11.28
N ASP A 300 23.99 26.18 10.50
CA ASP A 300 23.78 27.52 11.02
C ASP A 300 22.28 27.75 11.35
N ILE A 301 21.94 28.95 11.83
CA ILE A 301 20.56 29.30 12.18
C ILE A 301 19.61 29.19 10.96
N PRO A 302 19.94 29.77 9.79
CA PRO A 302 19.13 29.59 8.58
C PRO A 302 18.98 28.12 8.17
N GLY A 303 20.05 27.32 8.23
CA GLY A 303 20.01 25.89 7.94
C GLY A 303 19.09 25.12 8.90
N MET A 304 19.20 25.39 10.21
CA MET A 304 18.32 24.82 11.23
C MET A 304 16.84 25.11 10.92
N ILE A 305 16.51 26.37 10.62
CA ILE A 305 15.14 26.79 10.30
C ILE A 305 14.66 26.15 9.00
N ARG A 306 15.49 26.15 7.94
CA ARG A 306 15.18 25.55 6.64
C ARG A 306 14.84 24.06 6.75
N MET A 307 15.64 23.30 7.49
CA MET A 307 15.40 21.88 7.73
C MET A 307 14.11 21.67 8.55
N ALA A 308 13.95 22.37 9.67
CA ALA A 308 12.78 22.22 10.51
C ALA A 308 11.47 22.62 9.80
N LEU A 309 11.50 23.73 9.04
CA LEU A 309 10.35 24.24 8.28
C LEU A 309 9.96 23.28 7.15
N SER A 310 10.92 22.72 6.41
CA SER A 310 10.64 21.75 5.35
C SER A 310 10.01 20.47 5.90
N ILE A 311 10.52 19.92 7.02
CA ILE A 311 9.91 18.75 7.67
C ILE A 311 8.48 19.07 8.15
N ALA A 312 8.27 20.21 8.82
CA ALA A 312 6.94 20.62 9.26
C ALA A 312 5.97 20.83 8.09
N THR A 313 6.47 21.32 6.96
CA THR A 313 5.67 21.50 5.74
C THR A 313 5.26 20.16 5.14
N GLY A 314 6.18 19.19 5.05
CA GLY A 314 5.86 17.83 4.62
C GLY A 314 4.86 17.14 5.54
N LEU A 315 5.05 17.24 6.86
CA LEU A 315 4.12 16.63 7.82
C LEU A 315 2.74 17.29 7.78
N ALA A 316 2.68 18.61 7.63
CA ALA A 316 1.41 19.32 7.46
C ALA A 316 0.68 18.86 6.19
N HIS A 317 1.39 18.62 5.08
CA HIS A 317 0.82 18.07 3.85
C HIS A 317 0.28 16.65 4.03
N LEU A 318 1.02 15.78 4.74
CA LEU A 318 0.52 14.43 5.08
C LEU A 318 -0.78 14.51 5.89
N HIS A 319 -0.78 15.31 6.96
CA HIS A 319 -1.90 15.44 7.90
C HIS A 319 -3.13 16.16 7.33
N MET A 320 -2.96 16.91 6.25
CA MET A 320 -4.03 17.68 5.60
C MET A 320 -4.87 16.78 4.69
N GLU A 321 -6.18 16.86 4.87
CA GLU A 321 -7.14 16.34 3.91
C GLU A 321 -7.34 17.36 2.78
N ILE A 322 -7.41 16.89 1.53
CA ILE A 322 -7.72 17.72 0.36
C ILE A 322 -9.05 17.22 -0.21
N VAL A 323 -10.09 18.05 -0.15
CA VAL A 323 -11.43 17.73 -0.65
C VAL A 323 -11.51 17.98 -2.16
N GLY A 324 -12.16 17.09 -2.90
CA GLY A 324 -12.38 17.23 -4.35
C GLY A 324 -12.59 15.89 -5.05
N THR A 325 -12.82 15.91 -6.36
CA THR A 325 -12.98 14.69 -7.20
C THR A 325 -11.73 13.81 -7.21
N GLN A 326 -10.56 14.41 -7.00
CA GLN A 326 -9.26 13.77 -6.81
C GLN A 326 -8.71 14.15 -5.43
N GLY A 327 -9.52 13.88 -4.39
CA GLY A 327 -9.19 14.21 -3.02
C GLY A 327 -8.02 13.41 -2.45
N LYS A 328 -7.33 13.98 -1.47
CA LYS A 328 -6.28 13.32 -0.69
C LYS A 328 -6.81 13.04 0.71
N PRO A 329 -6.84 11.79 1.19
CA PRO A 329 -7.16 11.52 2.59
C PRO A 329 -6.06 12.06 3.51
N ALA A 330 -6.42 12.42 4.74
CA ALA A 330 -5.42 12.72 5.75
C ALA A 330 -4.59 11.47 6.06
N ILE A 331 -3.26 11.63 6.21
CA ILE A 331 -2.31 10.55 6.44
C ILE A 331 -1.52 10.85 7.71
N ALA A 332 -1.36 9.85 8.59
CA ALA A 332 -0.44 9.90 9.73
C ALA A 332 0.71 8.90 9.51
N HIS A 333 1.94 9.30 9.84
CA HIS A 333 3.17 8.60 9.49
C HIS A 333 3.48 7.40 10.41
N ARG A 334 3.29 7.57 11.73
CA ARG A 334 3.46 6.56 12.79
C ARG A 334 4.88 6.06 13.07
N ASP A 335 5.85 6.30 12.19
CA ASP A 335 7.29 6.02 12.45
C ASP A 335 8.21 7.19 12.08
N LEU A 336 7.80 8.41 12.45
CA LEU A 336 8.58 9.60 12.16
C LEU A 336 9.85 9.62 13.04
N LYS A 337 11.02 9.71 12.40
CA LYS A 337 12.35 9.76 13.05
C LYS A 337 13.39 10.34 12.10
N SER A 338 14.54 10.79 12.61
CA SER A 338 15.61 11.37 11.79
C SER A 338 16.15 10.43 10.70
N LYS A 339 16.09 9.10 10.89
CA LYS A 339 16.46 8.12 9.85
C LYS A 339 15.46 8.03 8.68
N ASN A 340 14.22 8.46 8.88
CA ASN A 340 13.15 8.41 7.86
C ASN A 340 12.90 9.77 7.19
N ILE A 341 13.81 10.72 7.41
CA ILE A 341 13.79 12.03 6.76
C ILE A 341 15.07 12.14 5.94
N LEU A 342 14.97 12.48 4.66
CA LEU A 342 16.12 12.67 3.78
C LEU A 342 16.44 14.15 3.62
N VAL A 343 17.74 14.48 3.52
CA VAL A 343 18.22 15.84 3.26
C VAL A 343 18.50 16.00 1.77
N LYS A 344 17.95 17.04 1.15
CA LYS A 344 18.17 17.36 -0.27
C LYS A 344 19.45 18.18 -0.46
N SER A 345 19.92 18.30 -1.69
CA SER A 345 21.09 19.11 -2.05
C SER A 345 20.94 20.60 -1.71
N ASN A 346 19.71 21.14 -1.73
CA ASN A 346 19.42 22.53 -1.34
C ASN A 346 19.30 22.74 0.20
N GLY A 347 19.54 21.71 1.01
CA GLY A 347 19.44 21.75 2.47
C GLY A 347 18.01 21.71 3.03
N THR A 348 17.00 21.49 2.20
CA THR A 348 15.63 21.17 2.66
C THR A 348 15.47 19.67 2.89
N CYS A 349 14.42 19.26 3.60
CA CYS A 349 14.16 17.87 3.93
C CYS A 349 12.94 17.30 3.19
N ALA A 350 12.90 15.98 3.03
CA ALA A 350 11.75 15.22 2.57
C ALA A 350 11.46 14.03 3.50
N ILE A 351 10.20 13.83 3.87
CA ILE A 351 9.77 12.68 4.69
C ILE A 351 9.64 11.45 3.78
N GLY A 352 10.24 10.33 4.18
CA GLY A 352 10.15 9.04 3.50
C GLY A 352 9.76 7.90 4.45
N ASP A 353 9.78 6.67 3.94
CA ASP A 353 9.40 5.43 4.65
C ASP A 353 7.96 5.45 5.20
N LEU A 354 6.99 5.48 4.28
CA LEU A 354 5.56 5.56 4.59
C LEU A 354 4.91 4.18 4.83
N GLY A 355 5.70 3.11 5.01
CA GLY A 355 5.19 1.73 5.10
C GLY A 355 4.34 1.43 6.34
N LEU A 356 4.38 2.29 7.37
CA LEU A 356 3.54 2.19 8.57
C LEU A 356 2.43 3.25 8.61
N ALA A 357 2.32 4.08 7.57
CA ALA A 357 1.35 5.16 7.54
C ALA A 357 -0.09 4.64 7.51
N VAL A 358 -1.01 5.48 7.98
CA VAL A 358 -2.45 5.21 7.99
C VAL A 358 -3.22 6.35 7.34
N ARG A 359 -4.27 6.02 6.57
CA ARG A 359 -5.19 6.98 5.95
C ARG A 359 -6.48 7.07 6.75
N HIS A 360 -7.02 8.27 6.85
CA HIS A 360 -8.36 8.52 7.36
C HIS A 360 -9.39 8.28 6.26
N ASP A 361 -10.37 7.42 6.54
CA ASP A 361 -11.60 7.34 5.76
C ASP A 361 -12.64 8.26 6.40
N VAL A 362 -12.89 9.38 5.72
CA VAL A 362 -13.78 10.44 6.19
C VAL A 362 -15.25 9.98 6.15
N THR A 363 -15.59 9.03 5.28
CA THR A 363 -16.98 8.58 5.09
C THR A 363 -17.44 7.68 6.23
N THR A 364 -16.54 6.83 6.71
CA THR A 364 -16.80 5.89 7.82
C THR A 364 -16.27 6.40 9.16
N ASP A 365 -15.51 7.51 9.15
CA ASP A 365 -14.69 8.00 10.27
C ASP A 365 -13.78 6.90 10.86
N THR A 366 -13.21 6.07 9.98
CA THR A 366 -12.33 4.97 10.35
C THR A 366 -10.91 5.15 9.80
N VAL A 367 -10.02 4.25 10.21
CA VAL A 367 -8.65 4.18 9.73
C VAL A 367 -8.51 2.95 8.82
N ASP A 368 -7.81 3.11 7.71
CA ASP A 368 -7.81 2.12 6.63
C ASP A 368 -7.10 0.79 6.95
N ILE A 369 -6.23 0.70 7.97
CA ILE A 369 -5.58 -0.55 8.45
C ILE A 369 -5.11 -0.44 9.93
N PRO A 370 -4.55 -1.50 10.58
CA PRO A 370 -5.17 -2.40 11.57
C PRO A 370 -5.05 -1.97 13.05
N LEU A 371 -5.78 -2.69 13.92
CA LEU A 371 -5.92 -2.55 15.40
C LEU A 371 -4.63 -2.57 16.26
N ASN A 372 -3.43 -2.64 15.67
CA ASN A 372 -2.19 -2.61 16.45
C ASN A 372 -1.65 -1.18 16.58
N ASN A 373 -1.70 -0.61 17.78
CA ASN A 373 -1.27 0.76 18.07
C ASN A 373 0.25 0.90 18.28
N ARG A 374 0.93 -0.13 18.79
CA ARG A 374 2.36 -0.14 19.16
C ARG A 374 3.27 -0.54 18.00
N VAL A 375 3.26 0.28 16.95
CA VAL A 375 4.19 0.17 15.82
C VAL A 375 5.10 1.39 15.75
N GLY A 376 6.23 1.25 15.05
CA GLY A 376 7.23 2.29 14.89
C GLY A 376 8.40 2.13 15.86
N THR A 377 9.26 3.14 15.89
CA THR A 377 10.53 3.11 16.63
C THR A 377 10.29 3.53 18.07
N LYS A 378 10.51 2.60 19.02
CA LYS A 378 10.20 2.75 20.46
C LYS A 378 10.71 4.06 21.07
N ARG A 379 11.93 4.49 20.70
CA ARG A 379 12.55 5.74 21.16
C ARG A 379 11.74 7.01 20.84
N TYR A 380 10.95 6.98 19.76
CA TYR A 380 10.17 8.12 19.27
C TYR A 380 8.66 7.98 19.58
N MET A 381 8.24 6.90 20.26
CA MET A 381 6.83 6.68 20.60
C MET A 381 6.34 7.72 21.61
N ALA A 382 5.17 8.27 21.34
CA ALA A 382 4.49 9.20 22.24
C ALA A 382 4.00 8.48 23.53
N PRO A 383 3.79 9.21 24.65
CA PRO A 383 3.36 8.63 25.91
C PRO A 383 2.13 7.72 25.80
N GLU A 384 1.11 8.15 25.06
CA GLU A 384 -0.14 7.42 24.83
C GLU A 384 0.03 6.14 24.00
N VAL A 385 1.09 6.05 23.20
CA VAL A 385 1.44 4.83 22.44
C VAL A 385 2.17 3.85 23.36
N LEU A 386 3.09 4.36 24.20
CA LEU A 386 3.82 3.55 25.18
C LEU A 386 2.88 2.95 26.25
N GLU A 387 1.89 3.72 26.69
CA GLU A 387 0.90 3.31 27.70
C GLU A 387 -0.27 2.50 27.14
N ASP A 388 -0.35 2.27 25.83
CA ASP A 388 -1.50 1.62 25.18
C ASP A 388 -2.82 2.40 25.34
N SER A 389 -2.76 3.69 25.68
CA SER A 389 -3.93 4.53 26.01
C SER A 389 -4.43 5.39 24.84
N MET A 390 -3.82 5.25 23.66
CA MET A 390 -4.19 6.01 22.46
C MET A 390 -5.59 5.61 21.94
N ASN A 391 -6.46 6.59 21.70
CA ASN A 391 -7.77 6.36 21.08
C ASN A 391 -7.63 6.09 19.57
N MET A 392 -7.75 4.82 19.19
CA MET A 392 -7.63 4.36 17.80
C MET A 392 -8.83 4.70 16.92
N ASN A 393 -9.97 5.00 17.52
CA ASN A 393 -11.20 5.39 16.80
C ASN A 393 -11.15 6.87 16.37
N HIS A 394 -10.10 7.60 16.76
CA HIS A 394 -9.96 9.01 16.42
C HIS A 394 -8.64 9.25 15.68
N PHE A 395 -8.75 9.61 14.40
CA PHE A 395 -7.58 9.78 13.53
C PHE A 395 -6.61 10.86 14.03
N ASP A 396 -7.10 11.91 14.70
CA ASP A 396 -6.24 12.98 15.23
C ASP A 396 -5.22 12.43 16.25
N SER A 397 -5.54 11.34 16.98
CA SER A 397 -4.60 10.70 17.90
C SER A 397 -3.28 10.31 17.21
N PHE A 398 -3.36 9.78 15.99
CA PHE A 398 -2.18 9.41 15.21
C PHE A 398 -1.38 10.66 14.77
N LYS A 399 -2.08 11.73 14.38
CA LYS A 399 -1.43 13.02 14.06
C LYS A 399 -0.68 13.58 15.27
N ARG A 400 -1.24 13.48 16.48
CA ARG A 400 -0.60 13.92 17.72
C ARG A 400 0.62 13.08 18.08
N GLY A 401 0.60 11.78 17.77
CA GLY A 401 1.78 10.91 17.88
C GLY A 401 2.93 11.37 16.99
N ASP A 402 2.65 11.71 15.73
CA ASP A 402 3.66 12.24 14.80
C ASP A 402 4.24 13.58 15.28
N VAL A 403 3.41 14.47 15.83
CA VAL A 403 3.87 15.77 16.36
C VAL A 403 4.83 15.58 17.54
N TYR A 404 4.57 14.61 18.42
CA TYR A 404 5.50 14.28 19.50
C TYR A 404 6.87 13.89 18.95
N ALA A 405 6.89 12.99 17.97
CA ALA A 405 8.12 12.55 17.31
C ALA A 405 8.84 13.70 16.58
N LEU A 406 8.08 14.61 15.94
CA LEU A 406 8.63 15.82 15.32
C LEU A 406 9.35 16.72 16.33
N GLY A 407 8.83 16.87 17.55
CA GLY A 407 9.48 17.61 18.63
C GLY A 407 10.85 17.03 19.00
N LEU A 408 10.97 15.70 19.01
CA LEU A 408 12.25 15.02 19.25
C LEU A 408 13.26 15.26 18.11
N ILE A 409 12.79 15.26 16.86
CA ILE A 409 13.63 15.53 15.69
C ILE A 409 14.13 16.97 15.68
N PHE A 410 13.30 17.93 16.08
CA PHE A 410 13.73 19.33 16.23
C PHE A 410 14.82 19.48 17.30
N TRP A 411 14.76 18.69 18.37
CA TRP A 411 15.83 18.65 19.36
C TRP A 411 17.15 18.15 18.76
N GLU A 412 17.12 17.09 17.93
CA GLU A 412 18.31 16.60 17.21
C GLU A 412 18.91 17.69 16.31
N ILE A 413 18.08 18.40 15.55
CA ILE A 413 18.53 19.49 14.65
C ILE A 413 19.12 20.65 15.45
N ALA A 414 18.46 21.11 16.50
CA ALA A 414 18.88 22.28 17.29
C ALA A 414 20.20 22.06 18.02
N ARG A 415 20.52 20.83 18.45
CA ARG A 415 21.84 20.49 19.01
C ARG A 415 22.98 20.79 18.06
N ARG A 416 22.75 20.54 16.77
CA ARG A 416 23.73 20.76 15.69
C ARG A 416 23.73 22.17 15.15
N CYS A 417 22.89 23.07 15.69
CA CYS A 417 22.91 24.49 15.36
C CYS A 417 24.16 25.14 15.97
N ASN A 418 25.10 25.50 15.09
CA ASN A 418 26.35 26.17 15.40
C ASN A 418 26.14 27.68 15.47
N VAL A 419 26.24 28.23 16.68
CA VAL A 419 26.15 29.66 16.93
C VAL A 419 27.50 30.12 17.45
N GLY A 420 28.28 30.80 16.59
CA GLY A 420 29.60 31.35 16.96
C GLY A 420 30.64 30.28 17.35
N GLY A 421 30.60 29.11 16.73
CA GLY A 421 31.49 27.98 17.03
C GLY A 421 30.99 27.06 18.14
N ILE A 422 29.83 27.35 18.73
CA ILE A 422 29.29 26.60 19.87
C ILE A 422 28.09 25.76 19.42
N TYR A 423 28.22 24.44 19.54
CA TYR A 423 27.19 23.44 19.25
C TYR A 423 27.38 22.20 20.14
N ASP A 424 26.38 21.32 20.22
CA ASP A 424 26.53 20.05 20.93
C ASP A 424 26.75 18.90 19.93
N GLU A 425 27.46 17.86 20.35
CA GLU A 425 27.59 16.63 19.56
C GLU A 425 26.23 15.98 19.25
N TYR A 426 26.16 15.34 18.08
CA TYR A 426 24.97 14.61 17.68
C TYR A 426 24.65 13.51 18.68
N GLN A 427 23.38 13.44 19.08
CA GLN A 427 22.87 12.41 19.96
C GLN A 427 21.43 12.09 19.57
N LEU A 428 21.03 10.84 19.76
CA LEU A 428 19.62 10.46 19.66
C LEU A 428 18.83 11.02 20.86
N PRO A 429 17.52 11.28 20.72
CA PRO A 429 16.69 11.67 21.86
C PRO A 429 16.76 10.62 22.97
N PHE A 430 16.88 11.06 24.23
CA PHE A 430 17.02 10.19 25.40
C PHE A 430 18.31 9.33 25.44
N PHE A 431 19.37 9.71 24.71
CA PHE A 431 20.65 8.97 24.71
C PHE A 431 21.27 8.80 26.12
N ASP A 432 20.98 9.73 27.01
CA ASP A 432 21.45 9.83 28.39
C ASP A 432 20.58 9.06 29.41
N LEU A 433 19.42 8.57 28.97
CA LEU A 433 18.40 7.97 29.85
C LEU A 433 18.06 6.51 29.50
N VAL A 434 18.30 6.08 28.26
CA VAL A 434 17.96 4.72 27.80
C VAL A 434 19.05 4.13 26.90
N PRO A 435 19.21 2.79 26.83
CA PRO A 435 20.21 2.15 25.95
C PRO A 435 19.92 2.40 24.47
N SER A 436 20.85 2.02 23.59
CA SER A 436 20.79 2.32 22.13
C SER A 436 19.52 1.79 21.45
N ASP A 437 19.11 0.54 21.73
CA ASP A 437 17.82 -0.05 21.29
C ASP A 437 16.94 -0.31 22.52
N PRO A 438 16.19 0.69 23.00
CA PRO A 438 15.42 0.57 24.22
C PRO A 438 14.17 -0.29 24.02
N THR A 439 13.75 -1.00 25.05
CA THR A 439 12.46 -1.69 25.13
C THR A 439 11.30 -0.70 25.32
N ILE A 440 10.07 -1.17 25.11
CA ILE A 440 8.87 -0.36 25.37
C ILE A 440 8.80 0.02 26.86
N ASP A 441 9.14 -0.89 27.77
CA ASP A 441 9.08 -0.64 29.21
C ASP A 441 10.12 0.38 29.69
N GLU A 442 11.34 0.35 29.15
CA GLU A 442 12.35 1.38 29.44
C GLU A 442 11.89 2.76 28.98
N MET A 443 11.35 2.86 27.75
CA MET A 443 10.79 4.11 27.25
C MET A 443 9.58 4.57 28.06
N ARG A 444 8.67 3.66 28.43
CA ARG A 444 7.49 3.95 29.26
C ARG A 444 7.90 4.47 30.63
N ARG A 445 8.91 3.88 31.25
CA ARG A 445 9.45 4.35 32.54
C ARG A 445 9.94 5.79 32.43
N VAL A 446 10.82 6.09 31.47
CA VAL A 446 11.41 7.42 31.32
C VAL A 446 10.37 8.47 30.88
N VAL A 447 9.55 8.16 29.88
CA VAL A 447 8.67 9.14 29.22
C VAL A 447 7.35 9.34 29.96
N CYS A 448 6.79 8.29 30.55
CA CYS A 448 5.45 8.29 31.12
C CYS A 448 5.47 8.34 32.65
N ILE A 449 6.30 7.53 33.30
CA ILE A 449 6.40 7.47 34.78
C ILE A 449 7.24 8.65 35.29
N ASP A 450 8.50 8.74 34.84
CA ASP A 450 9.45 9.78 35.28
C ASP A 450 9.19 11.13 34.58
N LYS A 451 8.32 11.13 33.56
CA LYS A 451 7.91 12.30 32.75
C LYS A 451 9.10 13.10 32.19
N GLN A 452 10.19 12.42 31.90
CA GLN A 452 11.41 13.03 31.36
C GLN A 452 11.25 13.37 29.88
N ARG A 453 12.00 14.38 29.44
CA ARG A 453 12.15 14.80 28.03
C ARG A 453 13.63 15.12 27.77
N PRO A 454 14.08 15.09 26.50
CA PRO A 454 15.44 15.50 26.17
C PRO A 454 15.79 16.88 26.75
N SER A 455 16.93 16.99 27.43
CA SER A 455 17.34 18.21 28.09
C SER A 455 17.54 19.36 27.09
N ILE A 456 16.99 20.54 27.38
CA ILE A 456 17.22 21.75 26.60
C ILE A 456 18.36 22.54 27.26
N PRO A 457 19.54 22.68 26.60
CA PRO A 457 20.66 23.44 27.15
C PRO A 457 20.29 24.91 27.46
N ASN A 458 20.70 25.41 28.63
CA ASN A 458 20.43 26.80 29.04
C ASN A 458 20.97 27.83 28.03
N ARG A 459 22.09 27.51 27.35
CA ARG A 459 22.68 28.34 26.29
C ARG A 459 21.71 28.62 25.13
N TRP A 460 20.71 27.78 24.87
CA TRP A 460 19.72 28.05 23.82
C TRP A 460 18.88 29.30 24.12
N GLN A 461 18.81 29.72 25.39
CA GLN A 461 18.16 30.97 25.79
C GLN A 461 18.93 32.22 25.36
N SER A 462 20.19 32.15 24.94
CA SER A 462 20.91 33.33 24.46
C SER A 462 20.69 33.62 22.97
N CYS A 463 20.01 32.72 22.24
CA CYS A 463 19.75 32.86 20.81
C CYS A 463 18.23 32.87 20.53
N PRO A 464 17.66 33.95 19.98
CA PRO A 464 16.22 34.04 19.74
C PRO A 464 15.64 32.90 18.89
N ALA A 465 16.36 32.44 17.85
CA ALA A 465 15.91 31.34 17.01
C ALA A 465 15.83 30.01 17.79
N LEU A 466 16.83 29.74 18.64
CA LEU A 466 16.86 28.55 19.50
C LEU A 466 15.83 28.64 20.64
N GLN A 467 15.50 29.84 21.14
CA GLN A 467 14.39 30.05 22.07
C GLN A 467 13.06 29.65 21.45
N VAL A 468 12.77 30.12 20.23
CA VAL A 468 11.54 29.76 19.50
C VAL A 468 11.50 28.26 19.25
N MET A 469 12.60 27.66 18.80
CA MET A 469 12.68 26.22 18.59
C MET A 469 12.44 25.44 19.89
N SER A 470 13.04 25.88 21.01
CA SER A 470 12.82 25.29 22.34
C SER A 470 11.36 25.32 22.76
N LYS A 471 10.67 26.43 22.49
CA LYS A 471 9.23 26.58 22.78
C LYS A 471 8.41 25.60 21.93
N VAL A 472 8.68 25.53 20.62
CA VAL A 472 8.01 24.58 19.73
C VAL A 472 8.20 23.15 20.19
N MET A 473 9.42 22.72 20.57
CA MET A 473 9.67 21.38 21.10
C MET A 473 8.82 21.10 22.35
N LYS A 474 8.79 22.03 23.30
CA LYS A 474 7.98 21.92 24.53
C LYS A 474 6.50 21.74 24.22
N GLU A 475 5.99 22.47 23.23
CA GLU A 475 4.61 22.37 22.79
C GLU A 475 4.33 21.13 21.92
N CYS A 476 5.35 20.49 21.34
CA CYS A 476 5.22 19.23 20.59
C CYS A 476 5.17 18.01 21.51
N TRP A 477 5.94 17.99 22.60
CA TRP A 477 6.06 16.80 23.45
C TRP A 477 5.28 16.89 24.78
N TYR A 478 4.23 17.73 24.81
CA TYR A 478 3.30 17.79 25.94
C TYR A 478 2.74 16.40 26.28
N PRO A 479 2.59 16.06 27.59
CA PRO A 479 2.02 14.77 27.99
C PRO A 479 0.63 14.54 27.41
N LEU A 480 -0.25 15.55 27.46
CA LEU A 480 -1.59 15.47 26.89
C LEU A 480 -1.53 15.67 25.37
N ALA A 481 -1.91 14.64 24.60
CA ALA A 481 -1.87 14.67 23.13
C ALA A 481 -2.67 15.82 22.51
N ALA A 482 -3.87 16.12 23.04
CA ALA A 482 -4.74 17.19 22.55
C ALA A 482 -4.14 18.60 22.73
N ALA A 483 -3.22 18.78 23.69
CA ALA A 483 -2.56 20.06 23.95
C ALA A 483 -1.36 20.33 23.04
N ARG A 484 -0.94 19.34 22.23
CA ARG A 484 0.19 19.51 21.32
C ARG A 484 -0.15 20.49 20.20
N LEU A 485 0.87 21.04 19.56
CA LEU A 485 0.65 21.80 18.32
C LEU A 485 0.13 20.90 17.19
N THR A 486 -0.41 21.53 16.14
CA THR A 486 -0.61 20.85 14.85
C THR A 486 0.57 21.12 13.94
N ALA A 487 0.87 20.21 13.00
CA ALA A 487 1.94 20.42 12.01
C ALA A 487 1.78 21.74 11.24
N LEU A 488 0.54 22.14 10.91
CA LEU A 488 0.24 23.42 10.26
C LEU A 488 0.60 24.62 11.14
N ARG A 489 0.33 24.56 12.45
CA ARG A 489 0.70 25.63 13.39
C ARG A 489 2.22 25.74 13.54
N ILE A 490 2.92 24.61 13.58
CA ILE A 490 4.38 24.55 13.60
C ILE A 490 4.95 25.18 12.33
N LYS A 491 4.46 24.78 11.15
CA LYS A 491 4.84 25.37 9.85
C LYS A 491 4.72 26.90 9.86
N LYS A 492 3.57 27.43 10.30
CA LYS A 492 3.35 28.89 10.37
C LYS A 492 4.34 29.58 11.32
N THR A 493 4.63 28.97 12.46
CA THR A 493 5.56 29.51 13.46
C THR A 493 6.99 29.57 12.91
N LEU A 494 7.44 28.50 12.24
CA LEU A 494 8.76 28.43 11.64
C LEU A 494 8.90 29.30 10.39
N ALA A 495 7.84 29.47 9.60
CA ALA A 495 7.83 30.39 8.46
C ALA A 495 7.98 31.85 8.93
N ASN A 496 7.29 32.23 10.00
CA ASN A 496 7.46 33.55 10.62
C ASN A 496 8.88 33.74 11.16
N LEU A 497 9.46 32.69 11.78
CA LEU A 497 10.85 32.74 12.26
C LEU A 497 11.83 32.91 11.08
N SER A 498 11.64 32.18 9.98
CA SER A 498 12.46 32.34 8.77
C SER A 498 12.41 33.78 8.26
N ALA A 499 11.21 34.35 8.11
CA ALA A 499 11.04 35.72 7.64
C ALA A 499 11.72 36.75 8.57
N ILE A 500 11.72 36.52 9.89
CA ILE A 500 12.40 37.41 10.84
C ILE A 500 13.92 37.32 10.71
N GLU A 501 14.48 36.12 10.51
CA GLU A 501 15.92 35.94 10.34
C GLU A 501 16.41 36.46 8.97
N ASP A 502 15.60 36.30 7.91
CA ASP A 502 15.90 36.86 6.59
C ASP A 502 15.95 38.39 6.59
N LEU A 503 15.23 39.05 7.51
CA LEU A 503 15.30 40.52 7.70
C LEU A 503 16.55 40.99 8.48
N LYS A 504 17.28 40.07 9.13
CA LYS A 504 18.50 40.38 9.89
C LYS A 504 19.78 40.15 9.09
N ALA A 505 19.71 39.33 8.04
CA ALA A 505 20.77 39.09 7.07
C ALA A 505 20.90 40.28 6.10
#